data_AF-B1VDW5-F1
#
_entry.id   AF-B1VDW5-F1
#
_cell.length_a   1.000
_cell.length_b   1.000
_cell.length_c   1.000
_cell.angle_alpha   90.00
_cell.angle_beta   90.00
_cell.angle_gamma   90.00
#
_symmetry.space_group_name_H-M   'P 1'
#
loop_
_entity.id
_entity.type
_entity.pdbx_description
1 polymer ?
#
loop_
_entity_poly.entity_id
_entity_poly.type
_entity_poly.pdbx_seq_one_letter_code
_entity_poly.pdbx_strand_id
1 'polypeptide(L)'
;MAKDPNPFGKTGNKTRTRRVSYIDGAPEAPLANFGSEELMADRVLRGSRMGAVSYETDRDHDLAPRRMVKYQTEDGEIFEVPFADDAEIPQDWLCKNGQMGTLVEGEGIESKPAKPPRTHWDMLLERRSLEELDELLEERIELLRKRRREAMKLLKEQEKA
;
A
#
# COMPACT_ATOMS: atom_id res chain seq x y z
N MET A 1 35.36 28.25 24.60
CA MET A 1 34.99 27.71 23.27
C MET A 1 34.58 26.25 23.50
N ALA A 2 33.33 25.85 23.75
CA ALA A 2 32.03 26.20 23.15
C ALA A 2 31.97 25.94 21.64
N LYS A 3 31.50 24.75 21.24
CA LYS A 3 30.19 24.64 20.57
C LYS A 3 29.69 23.19 20.47
N ASP A 4 28.46 23.07 20.90
CA ASP A 4 27.62 21.90 21.13
C ASP A 4 27.28 21.06 19.88
N PRO A 5 26.90 19.78 20.09
CA PRO A 5 26.42 18.89 19.04
C PRO A 5 24.92 19.10 18.73
N ASN A 6 24.61 19.11 17.43
CA ASN A 6 23.34 18.74 16.79
C ASN A 6 22.02 19.03 17.56
N PRO A 7 21.31 20.13 17.28
CA PRO A 7 20.11 20.51 18.00
C PRO A 7 18.82 20.08 17.28
N PHE A 8 18.49 18.79 17.24
CA PHE A 8 17.12 18.36 16.89
C PHE A 8 16.67 17.19 17.77
N GLY A 9 16.16 17.55 18.94
CA GLY A 9 15.48 16.66 19.87
C GLY A 9 14.20 16.09 19.26
N LYS A 10 14.00 14.79 19.47
CA LYS A 10 12.80 14.05 19.12
C LYS A 10 11.61 14.59 19.93
N THR A 11 10.77 15.40 19.30
CA THR A 11 9.47 15.79 19.89
C THR A 11 8.46 14.68 19.61
N GLY A 12 8.09 13.93 20.64
CA GLY A 12 7.02 12.94 20.57
C GLY A 12 5.68 13.62 20.27
N ASN A 13 5.00 13.18 19.22
CA ASN A 13 3.67 13.65 18.86
C ASN A 13 2.66 13.14 19.90
N LYS A 14 2.31 14.01 20.87
CA LYS A 14 1.11 13.81 21.70
C LYS A 14 -0.11 14.07 20.83
N THR A 15 -0.76 13.01 20.37
CA THR A 15 -2.10 13.04 19.80
C THR A 15 -3.09 13.52 20.87
N ARG A 16 -3.43 14.81 20.83
CA ARG A 16 -4.44 15.41 21.70
C ARG A 16 -5.81 15.19 21.06
N THR A 17 -6.46 14.08 21.40
CA THR A 17 -7.84 13.81 21.01
C THR A 17 -8.75 14.86 21.64
N ARG A 18 -9.27 15.79 20.84
CA ARG A 18 -10.31 16.72 21.28
C ARG A 18 -11.60 15.91 21.49
N ARG A 19 -12.04 15.78 22.75
CA ARG A 19 -13.40 15.34 23.07
C ARG A 19 -14.37 16.36 22.48
N VAL A 20 -15.20 15.92 21.54
CA VAL A 20 -16.41 16.63 21.14
C VAL A 20 -17.42 16.38 22.25
N SER A 21 -17.77 17.41 23.02
CA SER A 21 -18.90 17.40 23.94
C SER A 21 -20.17 17.56 23.12
N TYR A 22 -20.96 16.48 23.00
CA TYR A 22 -22.32 16.56 22.51
C TYR A 22 -23.23 16.84 23.71
N ILE A 23 -24.03 17.91 23.63
CA ILE A 23 -25.02 18.30 24.63
C ILE A 23 -26.40 17.82 24.12
N ASP A 24 -27.09 17.14 25.04
CA ASP A 24 -28.54 16.91 25.24
C ASP A 24 -29.43 16.20 24.20
N GLY A 25 -30.05 15.11 24.70
CA GLY A 25 -31.50 14.97 24.64
C GLY A 25 -32.07 13.91 23.68
N ALA A 26 -32.06 12.64 24.10
CA ALA A 26 -32.96 11.61 23.54
C ALA A 26 -33.54 10.77 24.68
N PRO A 27 -34.88 10.54 24.73
CA PRO A 27 -35.52 9.84 25.85
C PRO A 27 -35.18 8.35 25.85
N GLU A 28 -34.74 7.86 27.02
CA GLU A 28 -34.47 6.44 27.31
C GLU A 28 -35.73 5.59 27.15
N ALA A 29 -35.68 4.59 26.26
CA ALA A 29 -36.61 3.48 26.26
C ALA A 29 -36.23 2.49 27.39
N PRO A 30 -37.18 1.92 28.14
CA PRO A 30 -36.87 1.05 29.26
C PRO A 30 -36.24 -0.26 28.78
N LEU A 31 -35.03 -0.55 29.27
CA LEU A 31 -34.38 -1.84 29.13
C LEU A 31 -35.18 -2.88 29.90
N ALA A 32 -35.84 -3.78 29.18
CA ALA A 32 -36.44 -4.97 29.76
C ALA A 32 -35.33 -5.82 30.38
N ASN A 33 -35.45 -6.03 31.69
CA ASN A 33 -34.67 -7.01 32.46
C ASN A 33 -34.88 -8.41 31.87
N PHE A 34 -33.95 -8.87 31.04
CA PHE A 34 -33.79 -10.29 30.79
C PHE A 34 -32.74 -10.82 31.76
N GLY A 35 -33.20 -11.74 32.60
CA GLY A 35 -32.43 -12.35 33.67
C GLY A 35 -31.07 -12.84 33.21
N SER A 36 -30.08 -12.54 34.03
CA SER A 36 -28.78 -13.18 34.07
C SER A 36 -28.98 -14.68 34.34
N GLU A 37 -29.03 -15.49 33.29
CA GLU A 37 -28.77 -16.91 33.37
C GLU A 37 -27.32 -17.12 32.91
N GLU A 38 -26.49 -17.60 33.84
CA GLU A 38 -25.08 -17.88 33.64
C GLU A 38 -24.85 -18.75 32.39
N LEU A 39 -24.23 -18.20 31.35
CA LEU A 39 -23.57 -19.00 30.33
C LEU A 39 -22.27 -19.57 30.93
N MET A 40 -22.41 -20.59 31.78
CA MET A 40 -21.30 -21.44 32.24
C MET A 40 -20.59 -22.01 31.01
N ALA A 41 -19.35 -21.58 30.79
CA ALA A 41 -18.49 -22.02 29.69
C ALA A 41 -17.91 -23.42 29.95
N ASP A 42 -18.76 -24.39 30.29
CA ASP A 42 -18.37 -25.78 30.52
C ASP A 42 -18.45 -26.61 29.21
N ARG A 43 -18.06 -25.99 28.10
CA ARG A 43 -17.98 -26.62 26.78
C ARG A 43 -16.52 -26.88 26.47
N VAL A 44 -16.16 -28.15 26.31
CA VAL A 44 -14.81 -28.58 25.89
C VAL A 44 -14.37 -27.80 24.65
N LEU A 45 -13.22 -27.13 24.76
CA LEU A 45 -12.59 -26.37 23.68
C LEU A 45 -12.10 -27.33 22.58
N ARG A 46 -12.99 -27.66 21.64
CA ARG A 46 -12.62 -28.39 20.43
C ARG A 46 -12.24 -27.39 19.33
N GLY A 47 -10.95 -27.20 19.12
CA GLY A 47 -10.45 -26.48 17.95
C GLY A 47 -10.70 -27.28 16.67
N SER A 48 -11.22 -26.64 15.64
CA SER A 48 -11.26 -27.18 14.28
C SER A 48 -10.37 -26.31 13.39
N ARG A 49 -9.42 -26.94 12.68
CA ARG A 49 -8.60 -26.24 11.66
C ARG A 49 -9.46 -26.05 10.41
N MET A 50 -9.38 -24.88 9.77
CA MET A 50 -9.96 -24.70 8.44
C MET A 50 -9.23 -25.58 7.43
N GLY A 51 -9.92 -26.61 6.93
CA GLY A 51 -9.42 -27.58 5.97
C GLY A 51 -10.32 -28.81 5.94
N ALA A 52 -10.40 -29.49 4.80
CA ALA A 52 -11.09 -30.76 4.66
C ALA A 52 -10.08 -31.91 4.86
N VAL A 53 -10.51 -33.01 5.47
CA VAL A 53 -9.76 -34.27 5.54
C VAL A 53 -10.53 -35.30 4.70
N SER A 54 -9.97 -35.72 3.58
CA SER A 54 -10.47 -36.85 2.78
C SER A 54 -9.76 -38.15 3.18
N TYR A 55 -10.44 -39.28 3.02
CA TYR A 55 -9.88 -40.63 3.27
C TYR A 55 -9.49 -41.34 1.96
N GLU A 56 -9.23 -40.58 0.90
CA GLU A 56 -8.81 -41.11 -0.39
C GLU A 56 -7.39 -41.68 -0.29
N THR A 57 -7.14 -42.80 -0.96
CA THR A 57 -5.85 -43.50 -0.92
C THR A 57 -4.93 -42.98 -2.01
N ASP A 58 -3.77 -42.43 -1.64
CA ASP A 58 -2.75 -41.88 -2.56
C ASP A 58 -1.94 -42.95 -3.33
N ARG A 59 -2.27 -44.24 -3.16
CA ARG A 59 -1.58 -45.35 -3.80
C ARG A 59 -2.37 -45.73 -5.06
N ASP A 60 -1.67 -45.87 -6.20
CA ASP A 60 -2.18 -46.39 -7.48
C ASP A 60 -2.98 -45.43 -8.38
N HIS A 61 -2.80 -44.11 -8.23
CA HIS A 61 -3.35 -43.13 -9.16
C HIS A 61 -2.27 -42.62 -10.12
N ASP A 62 -2.53 -42.73 -11.42
CA ASP A 62 -1.65 -42.12 -12.43
C ASP A 62 -1.67 -40.60 -12.27
N LEU A 63 -0.49 -39.99 -12.21
CA LEU A 63 -0.36 -38.54 -12.14
C LEU A 63 -0.89 -37.94 -13.44
N ALA A 64 -1.73 -36.90 -13.32
CA ALA A 64 -2.19 -36.13 -14.46
C ALA A 64 -0.99 -35.59 -15.27
N PRO A 65 -1.10 -35.54 -16.61
CA PRO A 65 -0.04 -35.03 -17.46
C PRO A 65 0.26 -33.57 -17.11
N ARG A 66 1.55 -33.27 -16.94
CA ARG A 66 2.05 -31.95 -16.53
C ARG A 66 3.25 -31.53 -17.38
N ARG A 67 3.35 -30.24 -17.63
CA ARG A 67 4.47 -29.59 -18.31
C ARG A 67 5.19 -28.63 -17.37
N MET A 68 6.51 -28.58 -17.49
CA MET A 68 7.34 -27.65 -16.72
C MET A 68 7.51 -26.36 -17.52
N VAL A 69 7.07 -25.25 -16.94
CA VAL A 69 7.15 -23.92 -17.57
C VAL A 69 8.18 -23.08 -16.83
N LYS A 70 9.04 -22.37 -17.57
CA LYS A 70 10.10 -21.53 -17.02
C LYS A 70 9.69 -20.06 -17.03
N TYR A 71 9.80 -19.43 -15.87
CA TYR A 71 9.64 -17.99 -15.70
C TYR A 71 10.95 -17.38 -15.23
N GLN A 72 11.26 -16.18 -15.72
CA GLN A 72 12.41 -15.39 -15.31
C GLN A 72 11.94 -14.14 -14.59
N THR A 73 12.46 -13.88 -13.39
CA THR A 73 12.16 -12.64 -12.65
C THR A 73 13.09 -11.50 -13.05
N GLU A 74 12.77 -10.27 -12.64
CA GLU A 74 13.58 -9.08 -12.94
C GLU A 74 15.04 -9.21 -12.46
N ASP A 75 15.26 -9.95 -11.37
CA ASP A 75 16.61 -10.27 -10.84
C ASP A 75 17.39 -11.29 -11.69
N GLY A 76 16.77 -11.87 -12.73
CA GLY A 76 17.37 -12.84 -13.63
C GLY A 76 17.29 -14.30 -13.15
N GLU A 77 16.65 -14.55 -12.01
CA GLU A 77 16.43 -15.90 -11.48
C GLU A 77 15.38 -16.67 -12.31
N ILE A 78 15.62 -17.96 -12.56
CA ILE A 78 14.71 -18.82 -13.34
C ILE A 78 13.98 -19.77 -12.40
N PHE A 79 12.65 -19.81 -12.52
CA PHE A 79 11.78 -20.70 -11.76
C PHE A 79 11.01 -21.64 -12.68
N GLU A 80 10.99 -22.92 -12.30
CA GLU A 80 10.19 -23.94 -12.97
C GLU A 80 8.88 -24.16 -12.23
N VAL A 81 7.76 -24.02 -12.94
CA VAL A 81 6.40 -24.15 -12.42
C VAL A 81 5.68 -25.27 -13.18
N PRO A 82 5.17 -26.31 -12.49
CA PRO A 82 4.41 -27.37 -13.13
C PRO A 82 2.98 -26.90 -13.43
N PHE A 83 2.60 -26.94 -14.70
CA PHE A 83 1.22 -26.73 -15.16
C PHE A 83 0.64 -28.04 -15.67
N ALA A 84 -0.69 -28.18 -15.66
CA ALA A 84 -1.35 -29.24 -16.41
C ALA A 84 -1.09 -29.06 -17.91
N ASP A 85 -1.10 -30.16 -18.66
CA ASP A 85 -0.78 -30.14 -20.10
C ASP A 85 -1.81 -29.34 -20.93
N ASP A 86 -3.07 -29.36 -20.51
CA ASP A 86 -4.21 -28.67 -21.12
C ASP A 86 -4.45 -27.25 -20.59
N ALA A 87 -3.73 -26.82 -19.56
CA ALA A 87 -3.91 -25.51 -18.95
C ALA A 87 -3.26 -24.40 -19.79
N GLU A 88 -3.94 -23.27 -19.98
CA GLU A 88 -3.37 -22.09 -20.64
C GLU A 88 -2.27 -21.46 -19.77
N ILE A 89 -1.11 -21.15 -20.37
CA ILE A 89 0.04 -20.58 -19.66
C ILE A 89 -0.10 -19.05 -19.62
N PRO A 90 -0.09 -18.43 -18.42
CA PRO A 90 -0.07 -16.98 -18.30
C PRO A 90 1.31 -16.40 -18.68
N GLN A 91 1.34 -15.19 -19.22
CA GLN A 91 2.59 -14.50 -19.52
C GLN A 91 3.40 -14.18 -18.26
N ASP A 92 2.70 -13.83 -17.18
CA ASP A 92 3.28 -13.42 -15.91
C ASP A 92 2.88 -14.40 -14.79
N TRP A 93 3.83 -14.77 -13.93
CA TRP A 93 3.58 -15.66 -12.80
C TRP A 93 4.29 -15.20 -11.53
N LEU A 94 3.59 -15.28 -10.39
CA LEU A 94 4.18 -14.99 -9.09
C LEU A 94 5.14 -16.13 -8.70
N CYS A 95 6.43 -15.84 -8.77
CA CYS A 95 7.50 -16.79 -8.48
C CYS A 95 7.70 -16.99 -6.97
N LYS A 96 8.43 -18.05 -6.60
CA LYS A 96 8.67 -18.41 -5.18
C LYS A 96 9.47 -17.34 -4.41
N ASN A 97 10.21 -16.49 -5.11
CA ASN A 97 10.92 -15.34 -4.53
C ASN A 97 9.99 -14.16 -4.21
N GLY A 98 8.70 -14.24 -4.56
CA GLY A 98 7.71 -13.19 -4.32
C GLY A 98 7.68 -12.10 -5.40
N GLN A 99 8.47 -12.24 -6.47
CA GLN A 99 8.46 -11.34 -7.62
C GLN A 99 7.61 -11.91 -8.75
N MET A 100 7.18 -11.02 -9.65
CA MET A 100 6.57 -11.42 -10.92
C MET A 100 7.67 -11.89 -11.87
N GLY A 101 7.53 -13.10 -12.39
CA GLY A 101 8.38 -13.63 -13.45
C GLY A 101 7.64 -13.62 -14.78
N THR A 102 8.37 -13.32 -15.84
CA THR A 102 7.87 -13.36 -17.22
C THR A 102 8.24 -14.70 -17.86
N LEU A 103 7.33 -15.24 -18.66
CA LEU A 103 7.52 -16.49 -19.38
C LEU A 103 8.76 -16.43 -20.29
N VAL A 104 9.65 -17.43 -20.16
CA VAL A 104 10.89 -17.51 -20.96
C VAL A 104 10.65 -18.12 -22.34
N GLU A 105 9.72 -19.07 -22.43
CA GLU A 105 9.49 -19.88 -23.63
C GLU A 105 8.02 -19.75 -24.09
N GLY A 106 7.82 -19.15 -25.26
CA GLY A 106 6.51 -19.02 -25.92
C GLY A 106 5.84 -17.66 -25.72
N GLU A 107 4.67 -17.51 -26.34
CA GLU A 107 3.75 -16.38 -26.11
C GLU A 107 2.67 -16.84 -25.13
N GLY A 108 2.70 -16.29 -23.92
CA GLY A 108 1.67 -16.50 -22.91
C GLY A 108 0.48 -15.57 -23.12
N ILE A 109 -0.58 -15.81 -22.37
CA ILE A 109 -1.72 -14.88 -22.36
C ILE A 109 -1.31 -13.60 -21.66
N GLU A 110 -1.33 -12.49 -22.41
CA GLU A 110 -1.01 -11.17 -21.88
C GLU A 110 -2.00 -10.75 -20.78
N SER A 111 -1.44 -10.21 -19.70
CA SER A 111 -2.23 -9.61 -18.65
C SER A 111 -2.87 -8.31 -19.16
N LYS A 112 -4.14 -8.08 -18.80
CA LYS A 112 -4.82 -6.83 -19.17
C LYS A 112 -4.10 -5.66 -18.49
N PRO A 113 -3.83 -4.56 -19.21
CA PRO A 113 -3.14 -3.42 -18.63
C PRO A 113 -3.93 -2.88 -17.44
N ALA A 114 -3.26 -2.77 -16.29
CA ALA A 114 -3.85 -2.19 -15.10
C ALA A 114 -4.10 -0.70 -15.31
N LYS A 115 -5.25 -0.21 -14.83
CA LYS A 115 -5.50 1.24 -14.79
C LYS A 115 -4.52 1.87 -13.80
N PRO A 116 -3.82 2.95 -14.17
CA PRO A 116 -2.88 3.59 -13.27
C PRO A 116 -3.62 4.06 -12.00
N PRO A 117 -2.98 3.92 -10.82
CA PRO A 117 -3.57 4.40 -9.58
C PRO A 117 -3.70 5.92 -9.64
N ARG A 118 -4.72 6.44 -8.94
CA ARG A 118 -4.96 7.88 -8.85
C ARG A 118 -3.78 8.57 -8.17
N THR A 119 -3.29 9.63 -8.80
CA THR A 119 -2.14 10.39 -8.31
C THR A 119 -2.58 11.66 -7.56
N HIS A 120 -1.67 12.26 -6.77
CA HIS A 120 -1.97 13.54 -6.11
C HIS A 120 -2.24 14.68 -7.11
N TRP A 121 -1.65 14.58 -8.31
CA TRP A 121 -1.89 15.50 -9.41
C TRP A 121 -3.34 15.40 -9.91
N ASP A 122 -3.86 14.19 -10.10
CA ASP A 122 -5.25 13.98 -10.49
C ASP A 122 -6.20 14.58 -9.44
N MET A 123 -5.88 14.36 -8.16
CA MET A 123 -6.62 14.99 -7.06
C MET A 123 -6.55 16.52 -7.08
N LEU A 124 -5.46 17.11 -7.58
CA LEU A 124 -5.28 18.56 -7.70
C LEU A 124 -6.11 19.13 -8.84
N LEU A 125 -6.11 18.47 -10.00
CA LEU A 125 -6.91 18.88 -11.16
C LEU A 125 -8.42 18.77 -10.93
N GLU A 126 -8.86 17.90 -10.02
CA GLU A 126 -10.28 17.84 -9.62
C GLU A 126 -10.75 19.04 -8.80
N ARG A 127 -9.83 19.80 -8.18
CA ARG A 127 -10.16 20.94 -7.30
C ARG A 127 -9.64 22.29 -7.80
N ARG A 128 -8.72 22.31 -8.76
CA ARG A 128 -8.16 23.51 -9.37
C ARG A 128 -8.13 23.37 -10.88
N SER A 129 -8.47 24.45 -11.57
CA SER A 129 -8.28 24.50 -13.01
C SER A 129 -6.80 24.71 -13.35
N LEU A 130 -6.44 24.51 -14.62
CA LEU A 130 -5.07 24.72 -15.08
C LEU A 130 -4.68 26.21 -15.00
N GLU A 131 -5.62 27.11 -15.26
CA GLU A 131 -5.38 28.56 -15.22
C GLU A 131 -5.03 29.03 -13.80
N GLU A 132 -5.75 28.54 -12.77
CA GLU A 132 -5.41 28.85 -11.38
C GLU A 132 -4.01 28.36 -10.98
N LEU A 133 -3.60 27.20 -11.52
CA LEU A 133 -2.28 26.63 -11.26
C LEU A 133 -1.18 27.43 -11.95
N ASP A 134 -1.42 27.92 -13.15
CA ASP A 134 -0.49 28.77 -13.90
C ASP A 134 -0.28 30.13 -13.21
N GLU A 135 -1.36 30.75 -12.74
CA GLU A 135 -1.26 31.99 -11.94
C GLU A 135 -0.45 31.76 -10.65
N LEU A 136 -0.76 30.70 -9.90
CA LEU A 136 -0.03 30.34 -8.68
C LEU A 136 1.45 30.05 -8.98
N LEU A 137 1.76 29.44 -10.12
CA LEU A 137 3.13 29.16 -10.54
C LEU A 137 3.89 30.47 -10.81
N GLU A 138 3.30 31.41 -11.53
CA GLU A 138 3.94 32.71 -11.82
C GLU A 138 4.19 33.51 -10.53
N GLU A 139 3.23 33.53 -9.59
CA GLU A 139 3.44 34.15 -8.27
C GLU A 139 4.67 33.59 -7.55
N ARG A 140 4.85 32.26 -7.57
CA ARG A 140 5.98 31.58 -6.95
C ARG A 140 7.29 31.85 -7.67
N ILE A 141 7.27 31.88 -9.00
CA ILE A 141 8.44 32.23 -9.81
C ILE A 141 8.89 33.65 -9.50
N GLU A 142 7.98 34.62 -9.43
CA GLU A 142 8.33 36.00 -9.15
C GLU A 142 8.90 36.18 -7.73
N LEU A 143 8.36 35.46 -6.75
CA LEU A 143 8.92 35.43 -5.40
C LEU A 143 10.36 34.89 -5.40
N LEU A 144 10.63 33.81 -6.13
CA LEU A 144 11.98 33.25 -6.27
C LEU A 144 12.93 34.23 -6.97
N ARG A 145 12.47 34.91 -8.03
CA ARG A 145 13.25 35.94 -8.72
C ARG A 145 13.59 37.10 -7.78
N LYS A 146 12.64 37.58 -6.97
CA LYS A 146 12.87 38.62 -5.96
C LYS A 146 13.95 38.19 -4.95
N ARG A 147 13.80 37.01 -4.35
CA ARG A 147 14.80 36.47 -3.41
C ARG A 147 16.19 36.36 -4.02
N ARG A 148 16.29 35.94 -5.29
CA ARG A 148 17.58 35.86 -6.00
C ARG A 148 18.21 37.25 -6.22
N ARG A 149 17.42 38.26 -6.59
CA ARG A 149 17.89 39.65 -6.76
C ARG A 149 18.37 40.24 -5.44
N GLU A 150 17.63 40.02 -4.36
CA GLU A 150 18.02 40.46 -3.01
C GLU A 150 19.33 39.80 -2.54
N ALA A 151 19.47 38.49 -2.74
CA ALA A 151 20.70 37.78 -2.40
C ALA A 151 21.92 38.31 -3.18
N MET A 152 21.77 38.58 -4.49
CA MET A 152 22.85 39.18 -5.28
C MET A 152 23.18 40.60 -4.84
N LYS A 153 22.19 41.39 -4.43
CA LYS A 153 22.42 42.74 -3.89
C LYS A 153 23.24 42.68 -2.59
N LEU A 154 22.87 41.79 -1.67
CA LEU A 154 23.59 41.59 -0.40
C LEU A 154 25.03 41.12 -0.63
N LEU A 155 25.26 40.19 -1.56
CA LEU A 155 26.62 39.76 -1.95
C LEU A 155 27.45 40.92 -2.47
N LYS A 156 26.88 41.76 -3.34
CA LYS A 156 27.58 42.94 -3.89
C LYS A 156 27.86 44.02 -2.83
N GLU A 157 27.01 44.14 -1.82
CA GLU A 157 27.24 45.02 -0.68
C GLU A 157 28.38 44.49 0.22
N GLN A 158 28.49 43.18 0.39
CA GLN A 158 29.60 42.54 1.10
C GLN A 158 30.94 42.68 0.37
N GLU A 159 30.95 42.61 -0.97
CA GLU A 159 32.17 42.80 -1.78
C GLU A 159 32.69 44.25 -1.78
N LYS A 160 31.82 45.21 -1.48
CA LYS A 160 32.16 46.64 -1.45
C LYS A 160 32.59 47.14 -0.07
N ALA A 161 32.32 46.37 0.99
CA ALA A 161 32.71 46.66 2.36
C ALA A 161 34.10 46.10 2.65
#